data_AF-A0A3C0PB72-F1
#
_entry.id   AF-A0A3C0PB72-F1
#
_cell.length_a   1.000
_cell.length_b   1.000
_cell.length_c   1.000
_cell.angle_alpha   90.00
_cell.angle_beta   90.00
_cell.angle_gamma   90.00
#
_symmetry.space_group_name_H-M   'P 1'
#
loop_
_entity.id
_entity.type
_entity.pdbx_description
1 polymer ?
#
loop_
_entity_poly.entity_id
_entity_poly.type
_entity_poly.pdbx_seq_one_letter_code
_entity_poly.pdbx_strand_id
1 'polypeptide(L)'
;MKKNIALIVSSLIVAGLITFSWLVSFPLVWQIIFTVYLSLTLVGIYLGAFVFKRIFKTMVLVLIIGVLVIGVYSALFYSGLLEHFSSKEAAQVWFESFGAWAWVIFFLIELAQVLVIPVPAQITTVAGVFMLGPWKAFLISEVAIISGSIIAFLLGKIFGDKIAYKIAKKETVEKYKNILTRKGILLLPIMFLFPLFPDDLLCFLAGSTAMSWSYFIFVTLVTRTIGIACTCFFLSGTIIPFSGWGIPVWIVIVIVLVTACIFLFKYQVKITDWIIEKFGRKTKLDKLKEKRQQKHNSKEVENKDAKGQQKISEDKVVDNQKNENIKNEEATSNKKQNKKQKTK
;
A
#
# COMPACT_ATOMS: atom_id res chain seq x y z
N MET A 1 -6.13 -35.69 17.81
CA MET A 1 -7.32 -35.27 17.05
C MET A 1 -8.61 -35.29 17.87
N LYS A 2 -9.03 -36.42 18.49
CA LYS A 2 -10.31 -36.50 19.24
C LYS A 2 -10.47 -35.48 20.39
N LYS A 3 -9.42 -35.20 21.17
CA LYS A 3 -9.45 -34.18 22.25
C LYS A 3 -9.67 -32.75 21.74
N ASN A 4 -9.14 -32.41 20.57
CA ASN A 4 -9.28 -31.07 20.00
C ASN A 4 -10.68 -30.89 19.40
N ILE A 5 -11.26 -31.93 18.82
CA ILE A 5 -12.65 -31.91 18.30
C ILE A 5 -13.65 -31.71 19.44
N ALA A 6 -13.45 -32.37 20.59
CA ALA A 6 -14.31 -32.20 21.76
C ALA A 6 -14.25 -30.76 22.33
N LEU A 7 -13.05 -30.15 22.35
CA LEU A 7 -12.85 -28.75 22.77
C LEU A 7 -13.49 -27.73 21.81
N ILE A 8 -13.52 -28.03 20.51
CA ILE A 8 -14.17 -27.20 19.49
C ILE A 8 -15.68 -27.26 19.66
N VAL A 9 -16.23 -28.47 19.81
CA VAL A 9 -17.67 -28.66 19.98
C VAL A 9 -18.13 -28.03 21.29
N SER A 10 -17.38 -28.16 22.39
CA SER A 10 -17.75 -27.53 23.67
C SER A 10 -17.68 -26.00 23.64
N SER A 11 -16.66 -25.41 23.00
CA SER A 11 -16.55 -23.95 22.88
C SER A 11 -17.63 -23.35 21.97
N LEU A 12 -18.03 -24.05 20.90
CA LEU A 12 -19.15 -23.65 20.03
C LEU A 12 -20.49 -23.68 20.78
N ILE A 13 -20.73 -24.71 21.59
CA ILE A 13 -21.95 -24.83 22.39
C ILE A 13 -22.01 -23.73 23.45
N VAL A 14 -20.90 -23.46 24.16
CA VAL A 14 -20.84 -22.41 25.19
C VAL A 14 -21.00 -21.01 24.59
N ALA A 15 -20.35 -20.72 23.45
CA ALA A 15 -20.54 -19.45 22.74
C ALA A 15 -21.98 -19.29 22.22
N GLY A 16 -22.60 -20.38 21.73
CA GLY A 16 -24.01 -20.40 21.33
C GLY A 16 -24.96 -20.12 22.50
N LEU A 17 -24.73 -20.71 23.67
CA LEU A 17 -25.56 -20.50 24.85
C LEU A 17 -25.44 -19.07 25.43
N ILE A 18 -24.22 -18.51 25.46
CA ILE A 18 -23.98 -17.14 25.94
C ILE A 18 -24.64 -16.12 24.99
N THR A 19 -24.55 -16.34 23.69
CA THR A 19 -25.17 -15.46 22.69
C THR A 19 -26.69 -15.61 22.66
N PHE A 20 -27.21 -16.82 22.81
CA PHE A 20 -28.66 -17.06 22.92
C PHE A 20 -29.27 -16.31 24.10
N SER A 21 -28.56 -16.26 25.25
CA SER A 21 -29.05 -15.56 26.44
C SER A 21 -29.08 -14.02 26.29
N TRP A 22 -28.21 -13.45 25.45
CA TRP A 22 -28.19 -12.01 25.15
C TRP A 22 -29.16 -11.62 24.02
N LEU A 23 -29.52 -12.57 23.14
CA LEU A 23 -30.35 -12.31 21.96
C LEU A 23 -31.86 -12.49 22.17
N VAL A 24 -32.32 -12.96 23.33
CA VAL A 24 -33.75 -13.16 23.64
C VAL A 24 -34.59 -11.88 23.46
N SER A 25 -33.97 -10.70 23.58
CA SER A 25 -34.63 -9.39 23.38
C SER A 25 -34.87 -9.00 21.92
N PHE A 26 -34.36 -9.75 20.94
CA PHE A 26 -34.49 -9.44 19.50
C PHE A 26 -35.49 -10.36 18.77
N PRO A 27 -36.10 -9.92 17.64
CA PRO A 27 -36.97 -10.76 16.83
C PRO A 27 -36.28 -12.04 16.31
N LEU A 28 -37.04 -13.14 16.22
CA LEU A 28 -36.55 -14.50 15.94
C LEU A 28 -35.73 -14.62 14.64
N VAL A 29 -36.06 -13.83 13.62
CA VAL A 29 -35.32 -13.77 12.34
C VAL A 29 -33.88 -13.24 12.54
N TRP A 30 -33.70 -12.21 13.37
CA TRP A 30 -32.38 -11.65 13.67
C TRP A 30 -31.53 -12.62 14.49
N GLN A 31 -32.15 -13.37 15.40
CA GLN A 31 -31.46 -14.40 16.18
C GLN A 31 -30.85 -15.48 15.27
N ILE A 32 -31.62 -15.96 14.29
CA ILE A 32 -31.16 -16.97 13.33
C ILE A 32 -30.01 -16.40 12.49
N ILE A 33 -30.15 -15.18 11.96
CA ILE A 33 -29.10 -14.54 11.13
C ILE A 33 -27.79 -14.38 11.91
N PHE A 34 -27.85 -13.89 13.16
CA PHE A 34 -26.67 -13.71 14.00
C PHE A 34 -25.98 -15.03 14.33
N THR A 35 -26.75 -16.07 14.63
CA THR A 35 -26.21 -17.38 15.01
C THR A 35 -25.55 -18.08 13.81
N VAL A 36 -26.18 -17.97 12.63
CA VAL A 36 -25.61 -18.49 11.37
C VAL A 36 -24.36 -17.70 10.97
N TYR A 37 -24.37 -16.37 11.10
CA TYR A 37 -23.20 -15.55 10.82
C TYR A 37 -22.03 -15.90 11.74
N LEU A 38 -22.27 -15.96 13.06
CA LEU A 38 -21.24 -16.26 14.07
C LEU A 38 -20.62 -17.65 13.87
N SER A 39 -21.46 -18.66 13.61
CA SER A 39 -21.00 -20.03 13.35
C SER A 39 -20.16 -20.14 12.08
N LEU A 40 -20.56 -19.49 10.98
CA LEU A 40 -19.78 -19.41 9.76
C LEU A 40 -18.43 -18.69 9.96
N THR A 41 -18.41 -17.61 10.75
CA THR A 41 -17.15 -16.92 11.09
C THR A 41 -16.22 -17.76 11.94
N LEU A 42 -16.72 -18.52 12.92
CA LEU A 42 -15.88 -19.40 13.75
C LEU A 42 -15.28 -20.53 12.93
N VAL A 43 -16.04 -21.11 12.00
CA VAL A 43 -15.55 -22.11 11.04
C VAL A 43 -14.47 -21.52 10.12
N GLY A 44 -14.69 -20.30 9.60
CA GLY A 44 -13.71 -19.60 8.77
C GLY A 44 -12.40 -19.26 9.51
N ILE A 45 -12.51 -18.83 10.78
CA ILE A 45 -11.35 -18.55 11.64
C ILE A 45 -10.54 -19.82 11.92
N TYR A 46 -11.21 -20.94 12.16
CA TYR A 46 -10.55 -22.21 12.45
C TYR A 46 -9.86 -22.81 11.21
N LEU A 47 -10.52 -22.75 10.05
CA LEU A 47 -9.92 -23.14 8.76
C LEU A 47 -8.74 -22.22 8.38
N GLY A 48 -8.89 -20.91 8.59
CA GLY A 48 -7.84 -19.92 8.34
C GLY A 48 -6.63 -20.06 9.27
N ALA A 49 -6.84 -20.41 10.54
CA ALA A 49 -5.79 -20.66 11.52
C ALA A 49 -4.90 -21.84 11.14
N PHE A 50 -5.47 -22.86 10.47
CA PHE A 50 -4.78 -24.09 10.12
C PHE A 50 -4.04 -24.02 8.78
N VAL A 51 -4.56 -23.28 7.79
CA VAL A 51 -4.06 -23.35 6.40
C VAL A 51 -3.24 -22.12 5.96
N PHE A 52 -3.54 -20.89 6.45
CA PHE A 52 -2.83 -19.67 6.01
C PHE A 52 -2.71 -18.61 7.12
N LYS A 53 -1.58 -18.57 7.83
CA LYS A 53 -1.27 -17.58 8.90
C LYS A 53 -1.46 -16.10 8.49
N ARG A 54 -1.34 -15.77 7.21
CA ARG A 54 -1.52 -14.40 6.66
C ARG A 54 -3.00 -14.02 6.49
N ILE A 55 -3.85 -15.00 6.18
CA ILE A 55 -5.30 -14.82 6.04
C ILE A 55 -5.95 -14.70 7.42
N PHE A 56 -5.49 -15.48 8.40
CA PHE A 56 -5.99 -15.43 9.78
C PHE A 56 -5.92 -14.02 10.41
N LYS A 57 -4.79 -13.30 10.28
CA LYS A 57 -4.65 -11.92 10.79
C LYS A 57 -5.65 -10.96 10.13
N THR A 58 -5.89 -11.13 8.84
CA THR A 58 -6.82 -10.30 8.07
C THR A 58 -8.27 -10.62 8.48
N MET A 59 -8.62 -11.89 8.68
CA MET A 59 -9.94 -12.29 9.15
C MET A 59 -10.24 -11.83 10.58
N VAL A 60 -9.26 -11.91 11.48
CA VAL A 60 -9.40 -11.39 12.86
C VAL A 60 -9.57 -9.87 12.84
N LEU A 61 -8.82 -9.15 12.00
CA LEU A 61 -8.99 -7.70 11.84
C LEU A 61 -10.39 -7.35 11.33
N VAL A 62 -10.88 -8.05 10.30
CA VAL A 62 -12.24 -7.87 9.77
C VAL A 62 -13.30 -8.16 10.84
N LEU A 63 -13.10 -9.17 11.68
CA LEU A 63 -14.04 -9.50 12.75
C LEU A 63 -14.03 -8.44 13.85
N ILE A 64 -12.86 -7.95 14.26
CA ILE A 64 -12.75 -6.85 15.23
C ILE A 64 -13.46 -5.60 14.69
N ILE A 65 -13.23 -5.25 13.42
CA ILE A 65 -13.93 -4.14 12.76
C ILE A 65 -15.43 -4.39 12.73
N GLY A 66 -15.87 -5.61 12.40
CA GLY A 66 -17.28 -5.99 12.39
C GLY A 66 -17.95 -5.83 13.76
N VAL A 67 -17.31 -6.29 14.84
CA VAL A 67 -17.79 -6.11 16.21
C VAL A 67 -17.83 -4.63 16.60
N LEU A 68 -16.83 -3.85 16.21
CA LEU A 68 -16.80 -2.40 16.43
C LEU A 68 -17.96 -1.70 15.71
N VAL A 69 -18.20 -2.04 14.45
CA VAL A 69 -19.31 -1.51 13.65
C VAL A 69 -20.66 -1.87 14.27
N ILE A 70 -20.84 -3.12 14.73
CA ILE A 70 -22.07 -3.56 15.40
C ILE A 70 -22.25 -2.86 16.75
N GLY A 71 -21.18 -2.69 17.52
CA GLY A 71 -21.21 -1.97 18.80
C GLY A 71 -21.56 -0.49 18.62
N VAL A 72 -20.95 0.17 17.64
CA VAL A 72 -21.27 1.56 17.27
C VAL A 72 -22.71 1.66 16.77
N TYR A 73 -23.15 0.77 15.89
CA TYR A 73 -24.54 0.73 15.41
C TYR A 73 -25.53 0.57 16.56
N SER A 74 -25.25 -0.35 17.48
CA SER A 74 -26.10 -0.60 18.65
C SER A 74 -26.15 0.62 19.57
N ALA A 75 -25.01 1.28 19.83
CA ALA A 75 -24.97 2.51 20.61
C ALA A 75 -25.72 3.67 19.93
N LEU A 76 -25.63 3.78 18.60
CA LEU A 76 -26.39 4.76 17.81
C LEU A 76 -27.90 4.46 17.80
N PHE A 77 -28.28 3.17 17.85
CA PHE A 77 -29.66 2.74 17.96
C PHE A 77 -30.25 3.12 19.32
N TYR A 78 -29.56 2.80 20.42
CA TYR A 78 -30.04 3.10 21.77
C TYR A 78 -30.02 4.59 22.13
N SER A 79 -29.17 5.39 21.48
CA SER A 79 -29.13 6.84 21.67
C SER A 79 -30.25 7.58 20.92
N GLY A 80 -31.08 6.89 20.15
CA GLY A 80 -32.11 7.51 19.30
C GLY A 80 -31.52 8.32 18.13
N LEU A 81 -30.20 8.30 17.94
CA LEU A 81 -29.54 9.02 16.86
C LEU A 81 -29.94 8.41 15.51
N LEU A 82 -30.07 7.08 15.42
CA LEU A 82 -30.48 6.40 14.19
C LEU A 82 -31.88 6.80 13.71
N GLU A 83 -32.79 7.24 14.60
CA GLU A 83 -34.12 7.71 14.19
C GLU A 83 -34.02 8.95 13.28
N HIS A 84 -33.03 9.80 13.53
CA HIS A 84 -32.73 10.98 12.71
C HIS A 84 -32.07 10.62 11.39
N PHE A 85 -31.48 9.42 11.26
CA PHE A 85 -30.89 8.91 10.01
C PHE A 85 -31.79 7.91 9.26
N SER A 86 -33.04 7.72 9.71
CA SER A 86 -34.00 6.78 9.12
C SER A 86 -34.41 7.13 7.69
N SER A 87 -34.43 8.42 7.37
CA SER A 87 -34.61 8.94 6.03
C SER A 87 -33.60 10.03 5.74
N LYS A 88 -33.24 10.18 4.46
CA LYS A 88 -32.33 11.24 4.02
C LYS A 88 -32.86 12.62 4.44
N GLU A 89 -34.17 12.81 4.33
CA GLU A 89 -34.87 14.06 4.65
C GLU A 89 -34.83 14.36 6.14
N ALA A 90 -35.03 13.36 7.01
CA ALA A 90 -34.93 13.54 8.47
C ALA A 90 -33.50 13.89 8.90
N ALA A 91 -32.49 13.26 8.27
CA ALA A 91 -31.09 13.52 8.57
C ALA A 91 -30.69 14.94 8.18
N GLN A 92 -31.17 15.40 7.01
CA GLN A 92 -30.96 16.76 6.55
C GLN A 92 -31.62 17.78 7.47
N VAL A 93 -32.89 17.59 7.84
CA VAL A 93 -33.61 18.49 8.76
C VAL A 93 -32.93 18.55 10.13
N TRP A 94 -32.51 17.42 10.67
CA TRP A 94 -31.78 17.38 11.94
C TRP A 94 -30.44 18.10 11.84
N PHE A 95 -29.68 17.91 10.76
CA PHE A 95 -28.41 18.59 10.58
C PHE A 95 -28.57 20.10 10.32
N GLU A 96 -29.60 20.49 9.56
CA GLU A 96 -29.96 21.89 9.34
C GLU A 96 -30.45 22.59 10.62
N SER A 97 -30.97 21.84 11.60
CA SER A 97 -31.36 22.41 12.91
C SER A 97 -30.18 23.00 13.69
N PHE A 98 -28.94 22.57 13.41
CA PHE A 98 -27.72 23.16 13.97
C PHE A 98 -27.30 24.47 13.28
N GLY A 99 -27.97 24.85 12.18
CA GLY A 99 -27.68 26.08 11.44
C GLY A 99 -26.21 26.16 10.99
N ALA A 100 -25.56 27.29 11.24
CA ALA A 100 -24.16 27.52 10.86
C ALA A 100 -23.17 26.54 11.55
N TRP A 101 -23.52 26.00 12.72
CA TRP A 101 -22.66 25.07 13.44
C TRP A 101 -22.51 23.73 12.73
N ALA A 102 -23.51 23.30 11.95
CA ALA A 102 -23.42 22.09 11.13
C ALA A 102 -22.20 22.12 10.20
N TRP A 103 -21.93 23.29 9.61
CA TRP A 103 -20.86 23.47 8.63
C TRP A 103 -19.49 23.46 9.32
N VAL A 104 -19.39 24.09 10.49
CA VAL A 104 -18.18 24.11 11.31
C VAL A 104 -17.85 22.70 11.81
N ILE A 105 -18.83 21.95 12.31
CA ILE A 105 -18.63 20.57 12.78
C ILE A 105 -18.18 19.68 11.62
N PHE A 106 -18.85 19.77 10.46
CA PHE A 106 -18.45 19.00 9.29
C PHE A 106 -17.02 19.36 8.82
N PHE A 107 -16.68 20.64 8.79
CA PHE A 107 -15.32 21.10 8.50
C PHE A 107 -14.29 20.52 9.47
N LEU A 108 -14.57 20.53 10.78
CA LEU A 108 -13.64 20.02 11.79
C LEU A 108 -13.47 18.50 11.69
N ILE A 109 -14.52 17.76 11.34
CA ILE A 109 -14.45 16.32 11.09
C ILE A 109 -13.55 16.04 9.87
N GLU A 110 -13.78 16.74 8.76
CA GLU A 110 -12.99 16.64 7.53
C GLU A 110 -11.53 17.09 7.72
N LEU A 111 -11.29 18.06 8.60
CA LEU A 111 -9.92 18.48 8.96
C LEU A 111 -9.23 17.44 9.84
N ALA A 112 -9.94 16.92 10.84
CA ALA A 112 -9.41 15.94 11.79
C ALA A 112 -9.10 14.60 11.11
N GLN A 113 -9.87 14.19 10.11
CA GLN A 113 -9.60 12.97 9.35
C GLN A 113 -8.32 13.06 8.52
N VAL A 114 -8.00 14.22 7.94
CA VAL A 114 -6.71 14.40 7.26
C VAL A 114 -5.52 14.38 8.22
N LEU A 115 -5.69 14.87 9.46
CA LEU A 115 -4.58 15.08 10.39
C LEU A 115 -4.32 13.92 11.37
N VAL A 116 -5.38 13.30 11.89
CA VAL A 116 -5.30 12.45 13.09
C VAL A 116 -6.08 11.15 12.94
N ILE A 117 -7.24 11.18 12.26
CA ILE A 117 -8.15 10.04 12.24
C ILE A 117 -7.88 9.19 10.99
N PRO A 118 -7.53 7.90 11.11
CA PRO A 118 -7.31 7.00 9.98
C PRO A 118 -8.64 6.55 9.36
N VAL A 119 -9.51 7.49 9.02
CA VAL A 119 -10.79 7.27 8.33
C VAL A 119 -10.61 7.75 6.88
N PRO A 120 -10.95 6.92 5.88
CA PRO A 120 -10.90 7.34 4.49
C PRO A 120 -11.81 8.55 4.24
N ALA A 121 -11.26 9.62 3.65
CA ALA A 121 -11.97 10.85 3.33
C ALA A 121 -13.26 10.63 2.54
N GLN A 122 -13.30 9.60 1.68
CA GLN A 122 -14.47 9.28 0.88
C GLN A 122 -15.68 8.93 1.76
N ILE A 123 -15.48 8.31 2.92
CA ILE A 123 -16.58 7.92 3.82
C ILE A 123 -17.20 9.17 4.45
N THR A 124 -16.39 10.07 4.98
CA THR A 124 -16.87 11.31 5.63
C THR A 124 -17.49 12.26 4.61
N THR A 125 -16.87 12.37 3.42
CA THR A 125 -17.37 13.23 2.35
C THR A 125 -18.72 12.74 1.83
N VAL A 126 -18.90 11.43 1.66
CA VAL A 126 -20.20 10.86 1.27
C VAL A 126 -21.27 11.10 2.34
N ALA A 127 -20.93 10.93 3.62
CA ALA A 127 -21.83 11.26 4.70
C ALA A 127 -22.25 12.74 4.64
N GLY A 128 -21.29 13.65 4.43
CA GLY A 128 -21.55 15.07 4.23
C GLY A 128 -22.46 15.36 3.04
N VAL A 129 -22.30 14.65 1.92
CA VAL A 129 -23.17 14.77 0.73
C VAL A 129 -24.61 14.40 1.06
N PHE A 130 -24.83 13.33 1.83
CA PHE A 130 -26.17 12.96 2.26
C PHE A 130 -26.80 14.01 3.19
N MET A 131 -26.00 14.59 4.09
CA MET A 131 -26.49 15.51 5.14
C MET A 131 -26.60 16.99 4.71
N LEU A 132 -25.71 17.48 3.85
CA LEU A 132 -25.63 18.89 3.45
C LEU A 132 -25.92 19.11 1.95
N GLY A 133 -26.01 18.03 1.17
CA GLY A 133 -26.10 18.07 -0.28
C GLY A 133 -24.72 18.21 -0.95
N PRO A 134 -24.64 17.89 -2.26
CA PRO A 134 -23.36 17.72 -2.96
C PRO A 134 -22.52 19.01 -3.03
N TRP A 135 -23.15 20.17 -3.26
CA TRP A 135 -22.43 21.44 -3.38
C TRP A 135 -21.84 21.93 -2.05
N LYS A 136 -22.63 21.91 -0.97
CA LYS A 136 -22.17 22.34 0.36
C LYS A 136 -21.08 21.39 0.88
N ALA A 137 -21.30 20.08 0.71
CA ALA A 137 -20.31 19.07 1.07
C ALA A 137 -19.01 19.27 0.29
N PHE A 138 -19.08 19.46 -1.04
CA PHE A 138 -17.90 19.73 -1.87
C PHE A 138 -17.10 20.94 -1.38
N LEU A 139 -17.73 22.10 -1.21
CA LEU A 139 -17.01 23.31 -0.80
C LEU A 139 -16.36 23.17 0.59
N ILE A 140 -17.09 22.61 1.56
CA ILE A 140 -16.57 22.47 2.93
C ILE A 140 -15.46 21.41 2.97
N SER A 141 -15.66 20.26 2.32
CA SER A 141 -14.63 19.21 2.22
C SER A 141 -13.39 19.74 1.48
N GLU A 142 -13.55 20.52 0.41
CA GLU A 142 -12.43 21.11 -0.32
C GLU A 142 -11.57 21.99 0.61
N VAL A 143 -12.19 22.93 1.32
CA VAL A 143 -11.48 23.84 2.22
C VAL A 143 -10.86 23.07 3.39
N ALA A 144 -11.58 22.13 3.99
CA ALA A 144 -11.08 21.33 5.11
C ALA A 144 -9.89 20.45 4.71
N ILE A 145 -10.02 19.72 3.60
CA ILE A 145 -9.01 18.75 3.14
C ILE A 145 -7.76 19.48 2.64
N ILE A 146 -7.90 20.59 1.91
CA ILE A 146 -6.75 21.43 1.52
C ILE A 146 -6.08 22.00 2.77
N SER A 147 -6.85 22.53 3.73
CA SER A 147 -6.29 23.08 4.97
C SER A 147 -5.52 22.01 5.75
N GLY A 148 -6.06 20.81 5.88
CA GLY A 148 -5.39 19.68 6.52
C GLY A 148 -4.11 19.28 5.80
N SER A 149 -4.12 19.25 4.46
CA SER A 149 -2.95 18.93 3.65
C SER A 149 -1.84 19.98 3.81
N ILE A 150 -2.21 21.25 3.88
CA ILE A 150 -1.30 22.37 4.13
C ILE A 150 -0.68 22.27 5.53
N ILE A 151 -1.49 21.96 6.55
CA ILE A 151 -1.01 21.75 7.92
C ILE A 151 -0.06 20.54 7.98
N ALA A 152 -0.40 19.42 7.33
CA ALA A 152 0.46 18.25 7.26
C ALA A 152 1.81 18.58 6.58
N PHE A 153 1.79 19.35 5.49
CA PHE A 153 3.00 19.85 4.84
C PHE A 153 3.83 20.74 5.77
N LEU A 154 3.19 21.66 6.50
CA LEU A 154 3.88 22.52 7.47
C LEU A 154 4.54 21.72 8.58
N LEU A 155 3.83 20.74 9.13
CA LEU A 155 4.35 19.84 10.16
C LEU A 155 5.54 19.03 9.64
N GLY A 156 5.48 18.54 8.40
CA GLY A 156 6.60 17.89 7.74
C GLY A 156 7.82 18.80 7.59
N LYS A 157 7.60 20.10 7.33
CA LYS A 157 8.66 21.09 7.19
C LYS A 157 9.32 21.47 8.52
N ILE A 158 8.54 21.54 9.61
CA ILE A 158 9.03 21.89 10.95
C ILE A 158 9.69 20.69 11.64
N PHE A 159 9.04 19.52 11.62
CA PHE A 159 9.46 18.35 12.38
C PHE A 159 10.26 17.33 11.56
N GLY A 160 10.36 17.52 10.25
CA GLY A 160 11.05 16.62 9.34
C GLY A 160 10.39 15.23 9.30
N ASP A 161 11.21 14.19 9.17
CA ASP A 161 10.72 12.82 8.99
C ASP A 161 10.24 12.16 10.29
N LYS A 162 10.42 12.80 11.46
CA LYS A 162 10.08 12.21 12.77
C LYS A 162 8.61 11.81 12.86
N ILE A 163 7.72 12.63 12.31
CA ILE A 163 6.28 12.35 12.28
C ILE A 163 5.99 11.21 11.29
N ALA A 164 6.61 11.23 10.11
CA ALA A 164 6.42 10.20 9.09
C ALA A 164 6.78 8.79 9.58
N TYR A 165 7.85 8.66 10.39
CA TYR A 165 8.24 7.38 11.00
C TYR A 165 7.28 6.85 12.06
N LYS A 166 6.40 7.69 12.62
CA LYS A 166 5.31 7.23 13.50
C LYS A 166 4.11 6.72 12.72
N ILE A 167 3.89 7.25 11.51
CA ILE A 167 2.76 6.91 10.63
C ILE A 167 3.05 5.64 9.84
N ALA A 168 4.29 5.47 9.36
CA ALA A 168 4.67 4.36 8.49
C ALA A 168 6.05 3.78 8.83
N LYS A 169 6.30 2.57 8.34
CA LYS A 169 7.60 1.88 8.50
C LYS A 169 8.73 2.69 7.87
N LYS A 170 9.91 2.61 8.49
CA LYS A 170 11.13 3.32 8.04
C LYS A 170 11.44 3.12 6.56
N GLU A 171 11.35 1.89 6.06
CA GLU A 171 11.59 1.55 4.65
C GLU A 171 10.61 2.28 3.71
N THR A 172 9.34 2.36 4.09
CA THR A 172 8.27 3.02 3.33
C THR A 172 8.50 4.54 3.31
N VAL A 173 8.83 5.12 4.46
CA VAL A 173 9.15 6.54 4.61
C VAL A 173 10.35 6.92 3.73
N GLU A 174 11.45 6.17 3.82
CA GLU A 174 12.66 6.44 3.04
C GLU A 174 12.42 6.25 1.53
N LYS A 175 11.63 5.24 1.14
CA LYS A 175 11.24 5.04 -0.27
C LYS A 175 10.52 6.28 -0.81
N TYR A 176 9.43 6.69 -0.17
CA TYR A 176 8.63 7.83 -0.65
C TYR A 176 9.37 9.16 -0.55
N LYS A 177 10.16 9.37 0.52
CA LYS A 177 11.01 10.56 0.64
C LYS A 177 12.03 10.67 -0.50
N ASN A 178 12.70 9.57 -0.84
CA ASN A 178 13.66 9.56 -1.94
C ASN A 178 13.00 9.87 -3.28
N ILE A 179 11.77 9.39 -3.49
CA ILE A 179 10.98 9.66 -4.69
C ILE A 179 10.61 11.15 -4.76
N LEU A 180 10.06 11.70 -3.67
CA LEU A 180 9.65 13.11 -3.59
C LEU A 180 10.85 14.07 -3.69
N THR A 181 11.98 13.73 -3.07
CA THR A 181 13.18 14.58 -3.12
C THR A 181 13.75 14.69 -4.53
N ARG A 182 13.69 13.60 -5.32
CA ARG A 182 14.29 13.57 -6.66
C ARG A 182 13.34 13.98 -7.76
N LYS A 183 12.05 13.67 -7.62
CA LYS A 183 11.05 13.71 -8.69
C LYS A 183 9.69 14.20 -8.18
N GLY A 184 9.63 14.83 -7.00
CA GLY A 184 8.39 15.24 -6.36
C GLY A 184 7.53 16.17 -7.20
N ILE A 185 8.13 16.99 -8.08
CA ILE A 185 7.37 17.81 -9.03
C ILE A 185 6.51 16.90 -9.92
N LEU A 186 7.10 15.97 -10.67
CA LEU A 186 6.33 15.15 -11.61
C LEU A 186 5.50 14.05 -10.95
N LEU A 187 5.97 13.51 -9.82
CA LEU A 187 5.38 12.31 -9.23
C LEU A 187 4.31 12.60 -8.19
N LEU A 188 4.36 13.74 -7.48
CA LEU A 188 3.34 14.06 -6.48
C LEU A 188 1.92 14.15 -7.07
N PRO A 189 1.67 14.81 -8.22
CA PRO A 189 0.33 14.83 -8.82
C PRO A 189 -0.16 13.45 -9.22
N ILE A 190 0.73 12.62 -9.77
CA ILE A 190 0.41 11.23 -10.13
C ILE A 190 0.06 10.43 -8.87
N MET A 191 0.84 10.61 -7.80
CA MET A 191 0.60 9.91 -6.55
C MET A 191 -0.74 10.29 -5.91
N PHE A 192 -1.16 11.55 -5.97
CA PHE A 192 -2.48 11.95 -5.48
C PHE A 192 -3.65 11.51 -6.38
N LEU A 193 -3.42 11.35 -7.68
CA LEU A 193 -4.48 10.91 -8.60
C LEU A 193 -4.75 9.40 -8.51
N PHE A 194 -3.76 8.62 -8.06
CA PHE A 194 -3.89 7.17 -7.88
C PHE A 194 -4.10 6.81 -6.40
N PRO A 195 -5.13 6.02 -6.05
CA PRO A 195 -5.46 5.67 -4.66
C PRO A 195 -4.48 4.64 -4.02
N LEU A 196 -3.30 4.49 -4.61
CA LEU A 196 -2.24 3.56 -4.22
C LEU A 196 -1.46 4.01 -3.00
N PHE A 197 -1.39 5.33 -2.82
CA PHE A 197 -0.41 5.94 -1.95
C PHE A 197 -1.09 6.48 -0.69
N PRO A 198 -0.43 6.41 0.47
CA PRO A 198 -0.93 7.03 1.67
C PRO A 198 -0.85 8.56 1.53
N ASP A 199 -1.94 9.19 1.10
CA ASP A 199 -2.00 10.60 0.76
C ASP A 199 -1.52 11.51 1.90
N ASP A 200 -1.87 11.18 3.14
CA ASP A 200 -1.47 11.99 4.31
C ASP A 200 0.04 11.89 4.55
N LEU A 201 0.61 10.68 4.44
CA LEU A 201 2.06 10.46 4.53
C LEU A 201 2.80 11.24 3.44
N LEU A 202 2.25 11.29 2.22
CA LEU A 202 2.82 12.06 1.12
C LEU A 202 2.82 13.56 1.40
N CYS A 203 1.77 14.10 2.03
CA CYS A 203 1.71 15.51 2.42
C CYS A 203 2.80 15.86 3.45
N PHE A 204 2.95 15.02 4.49
CA PHE A 204 4.02 15.19 5.48
C PHE A 204 5.42 15.09 4.83
N LEU A 205 5.64 14.08 3.99
CA LEU A 205 6.93 13.88 3.34
C LEU A 205 7.25 14.96 2.31
N ALA A 206 6.26 15.47 1.58
CA ALA A 206 6.45 16.60 0.67
C ALA A 206 7.00 17.80 1.44
N GLY A 207 6.47 18.07 2.64
CA GLY A 207 6.95 19.11 3.54
C GLY A 207 8.37 18.91 4.06
N SER A 208 8.79 17.66 4.30
CA SER A 208 10.15 17.36 4.75
C SER A 208 11.21 17.40 3.63
N THR A 209 10.77 17.61 2.38
CA THR A 209 11.65 17.83 1.22
C THR A 209 11.83 19.32 0.88
N ALA A 210 12.68 19.63 -0.11
CA ALA A 210 12.90 20.99 -0.60
C ALA A 210 11.77 21.53 -1.51
N MET A 211 10.57 20.94 -1.45
CA MET A 211 9.44 21.33 -2.30
C MET A 211 8.92 22.74 -1.94
N SER A 212 8.57 23.52 -2.96
CA SER A 212 8.01 24.86 -2.75
C SER A 212 6.53 24.79 -2.34
N TRP A 213 6.14 25.73 -1.46
CA TRP A 213 4.77 25.86 -0.96
C TRP A 213 3.75 26.04 -2.08
N SER A 214 4.02 26.97 -3.00
CA SER A 214 3.13 27.30 -4.11
C SER A 214 2.87 26.09 -5.01
N TYR A 215 3.92 25.30 -5.27
CA TYR A 215 3.78 24.09 -6.08
C TYR A 215 2.92 23.04 -5.38
N PHE A 216 3.21 22.77 -4.11
CA PHE A 216 2.44 21.80 -3.33
C PHE A 216 0.96 22.17 -3.24
N ILE A 217 0.65 23.44 -2.94
CA ILE A 217 -0.72 23.94 -2.85
C ILE A 217 -1.41 23.81 -4.22
N PHE A 218 -0.77 24.23 -5.30
CA PHE A 218 -1.35 24.15 -6.64
C PHE A 218 -1.68 22.71 -7.04
N VAL A 219 -0.73 21.79 -6.87
CA VAL A 219 -0.93 20.36 -7.17
C VAL A 219 -2.05 19.78 -6.32
N THR A 220 -2.00 20.01 -5.00
CA THR A 220 -2.98 19.49 -4.05
C THR A 220 -4.37 19.99 -4.40
N LEU A 221 -4.52 21.28 -4.69
CA LEU A 221 -5.78 21.88 -5.09
C LEU A 221 -6.29 21.19 -6.34
N VAL A 222 -5.53 21.17 -7.45
CA VAL A 222 -5.99 20.55 -8.70
C VAL A 222 -6.36 19.07 -8.53
N THR A 223 -5.49 18.26 -7.92
CA THR A 223 -5.73 16.81 -7.81
C THR A 223 -6.83 16.48 -6.82
N ARG A 224 -6.87 17.14 -5.66
CA ARG A 224 -7.88 16.87 -4.63
C ARG A 224 -9.24 17.43 -5.02
N THR A 225 -9.31 18.60 -5.66
CA THR A 225 -10.57 19.11 -6.23
C THR A 225 -11.21 18.07 -7.15
N ILE A 226 -10.44 17.44 -8.03
CA ILE A 226 -10.97 16.39 -8.93
C ILE A 226 -11.50 15.21 -8.12
N GLY A 227 -10.73 14.70 -7.15
CA GLY A 227 -11.13 13.57 -6.32
C GLY A 227 -12.38 13.84 -5.46
N ILE A 228 -12.43 15.01 -4.82
CA ILE A 228 -13.54 15.44 -3.95
C ILE A 228 -14.77 15.73 -4.80
N ALA A 229 -14.65 16.42 -5.93
CA ALA A 229 -15.76 16.62 -6.87
C ALA A 229 -16.31 15.29 -7.38
N CYS A 230 -15.44 14.36 -7.79
CA CYS A 230 -15.86 13.04 -8.22
C CYS A 230 -16.67 12.33 -7.12
N THR A 231 -16.19 12.38 -5.88
CA THR A 231 -16.87 11.79 -4.73
C THR A 231 -18.22 12.48 -4.47
N CYS A 232 -18.25 13.81 -4.41
CA CYS A 232 -19.46 14.55 -4.08
C CYS A 232 -20.56 14.43 -5.13
N PHE A 233 -20.22 14.46 -6.43
CA PHE A 233 -21.22 14.51 -7.49
C PHE A 233 -21.62 13.14 -8.03
N PHE A 234 -20.67 12.22 -8.25
CA PHE A 234 -21.01 10.89 -8.75
C PHE A 234 -21.65 10.04 -7.66
N LEU A 235 -21.12 10.09 -6.43
CA LEU A 235 -21.55 9.27 -5.30
C LEU A 235 -22.80 9.84 -4.59
N SER A 236 -23.25 11.05 -4.96
CA SER A 236 -24.54 11.61 -4.51
C SER A 236 -25.76 10.89 -5.07
N GLY A 237 -25.59 10.07 -6.12
CA GLY A 237 -26.71 9.43 -6.82
C GLY A 237 -27.53 10.35 -7.73
N THR A 238 -27.10 11.61 -7.90
CA THR A 238 -27.75 12.61 -8.78
C THR A 238 -27.40 12.38 -10.26
N ILE A 239 -26.16 11.98 -10.54
CA ILE A 239 -25.69 11.67 -11.90
C ILE A 239 -25.98 10.21 -12.26
N ILE A 240 -25.69 9.29 -11.32
CA ILE A 240 -25.91 7.85 -11.49
C ILE A 240 -26.88 7.40 -10.40
N PRO A 241 -28.18 7.22 -10.70
CA PRO A 241 -29.17 6.87 -9.69
C PRO A 241 -28.84 5.52 -9.05
N PHE A 242 -29.08 5.39 -7.74
CA PHE A 242 -28.95 4.10 -7.04
C PHE A 242 -30.12 3.13 -7.34
N SER A 243 -30.92 3.44 -8.37
CA SER A 243 -32.09 2.68 -8.80
C SER A 243 -32.10 2.55 -10.32
N GLY A 244 -32.83 1.54 -10.83
CA GLY A 244 -33.00 1.31 -12.25
C GLY A 244 -31.68 1.07 -12.99
N TRP A 245 -31.40 1.90 -14.00
CA TRP A 245 -30.24 1.74 -14.89
C TRP A 245 -28.89 2.04 -14.22
N GLY A 246 -28.88 2.74 -13.09
CA GLY A 246 -27.63 3.06 -12.39
C GLY A 246 -27.11 1.89 -11.54
N ILE A 247 -27.94 0.92 -11.16
CA ILE A 247 -27.49 -0.27 -10.40
C ILE A 247 -26.45 -1.08 -11.20
N PRO A 248 -26.68 -1.46 -12.47
CA PRO A 248 -25.64 -2.11 -13.29
C PRO A 248 -24.37 -1.27 -13.42
N VAL A 249 -24.49 0.05 -13.55
CA VAL A 249 -23.34 0.96 -13.69
C VAL A 249 -22.50 0.97 -12.40
N TRP A 250 -23.14 1.05 -11.23
CA TRP A 250 -22.46 0.95 -9.94
C TRP A 250 -21.76 -0.40 -9.75
N ILE A 251 -22.39 -1.51 -10.16
CA ILE A 251 -21.77 -2.84 -10.10
C ILE A 251 -20.50 -2.87 -10.95
N VAL A 252 -20.55 -2.37 -12.19
CA VAL A 252 -19.38 -2.31 -13.07
C VAL A 252 -18.28 -1.41 -12.49
N ILE A 253 -18.64 -0.23 -11.98
CA ILE A 253 -17.69 0.69 -11.32
C ILE A 253 -17.01 0.00 -10.14
N VAL A 254 -17.77 -0.67 -9.26
CA VAL A 254 -17.22 -1.38 -8.11
C VAL A 254 -16.31 -2.52 -8.56
N ILE A 255 -16.68 -3.31 -9.56
CA ILE A 255 -15.83 -4.38 -10.10
C ILE A 255 -14.53 -3.81 -10.67
N VAL A 256 -14.60 -2.72 -11.45
CA VAL A 256 -13.43 -2.04 -12.01
C VAL A 256 -12.55 -1.48 -10.90
N LEU A 257 -13.13 -0.81 -9.90
CA LEU A 257 -12.40 -0.26 -8.75
C LEU A 257 -11.76 -1.35 -7.91
N VAL A 258 -12.46 -2.46 -7.62
CA VAL A 258 -11.93 -3.59 -6.85
C VAL A 258 -10.82 -4.30 -7.63
N THR A 259 -11.01 -4.52 -8.94
CA THR A 259 -10.00 -5.15 -9.79
C THR A 259 -8.78 -4.26 -9.94
N ALA A 260 -8.98 -2.95 -10.15
CA ALA A 260 -7.92 -1.96 -10.10
C ALA A 260 -7.23 -2.02 -8.74
N CYS A 261 -7.95 -1.94 -7.63
CA CYS A 261 -7.40 -1.98 -6.28
C CYS A 261 -6.57 -3.25 -6.01
N ILE A 262 -7.06 -4.44 -6.40
CA ILE A 262 -6.32 -5.71 -6.29
C ILE A 262 -5.05 -5.70 -7.14
N PHE A 263 -5.17 -5.27 -8.41
CA PHE A 263 -4.03 -5.16 -9.32
C PHE A 263 -2.98 -4.17 -8.77
N LEU A 264 -3.46 -3.04 -8.29
CA LEU A 264 -2.70 -1.96 -7.69
C LEU A 264 -1.99 -2.43 -6.42
N PHE A 265 -2.65 -3.15 -5.50
CA PHE A 265 -2.01 -3.71 -4.30
C PHE A 265 -0.98 -4.80 -4.63
N LYS A 266 -1.29 -5.68 -5.58
CA LYS A 266 -0.41 -6.79 -6.00
C LYS A 266 0.85 -6.28 -6.69
N TYR A 267 0.71 -5.22 -7.50
CA TYR A 267 1.80 -4.67 -8.30
C TYR A 267 2.29 -3.30 -7.78
N GLN A 268 1.93 -2.88 -6.57
CA GLN A 268 2.26 -1.56 -6.02
C GLN A 268 3.75 -1.23 -6.15
N VAL A 269 4.63 -2.20 -5.87
CA VAL A 269 6.08 -2.03 -5.95
C VAL A 269 6.50 -1.88 -7.41
N LYS A 270 6.04 -2.77 -8.29
CA LYS A 270 6.39 -2.78 -9.71
C LYS A 270 5.85 -1.57 -10.47
N ILE A 271 4.64 -1.12 -10.16
CA ILE A 271 4.02 0.08 -10.74
C ILE A 271 4.77 1.31 -10.26
N THR A 272 5.06 1.41 -8.96
CA THR A 272 5.86 2.51 -8.42
C THR A 272 7.22 2.56 -9.11
N ASP A 273 7.90 1.43 -9.25
CA ASP A 273 9.23 1.36 -9.86
C ASP A 273 9.18 1.67 -11.37
N TRP A 274 8.15 1.20 -12.09
CA TRP A 274 7.92 1.51 -13.51
C TRP A 274 7.61 3.00 -13.74
N ILE A 275 6.79 3.62 -12.89
CA ILE A 275 6.50 5.06 -12.95
C ILE A 275 7.82 5.84 -12.72
N ILE A 276 8.62 5.41 -11.75
CA ILE A 276 9.92 6.02 -11.44
C ILE A 276 10.90 5.87 -12.60
N GLU A 277 10.90 4.74 -13.31
CA GLU A 277 11.77 4.49 -14.47
C GLU A 277 11.36 5.33 -15.68
N LYS A 278 10.06 5.33 -16.02
CA LYS A 278 9.53 5.95 -17.24
C LYS A 278 9.45 7.47 -17.16
N PHE A 279 8.96 8.01 -16.04
CA PHE A 279 8.82 9.46 -15.85
C PHE A 279 10.02 10.09 -15.15
N GLY A 280 10.97 9.26 -14.72
CA GLY A 280 12.11 9.73 -14.00
C GLY A 280 13.32 9.99 -14.85
N ARG A 281 13.61 11.26 -15.14
CA ARG A 281 14.94 11.64 -15.63
C ARG A 281 16.02 11.17 -14.65
N LYS A 282 16.99 10.39 -15.13
CA LYS A 282 18.16 9.94 -14.35
C LYS A 282 18.86 11.16 -13.73
N THR A 283 18.89 11.21 -12.41
CA THR A 283 19.59 12.25 -11.64
C THR A 283 21.09 12.19 -11.94
N LYS A 284 21.80 13.31 -11.84
CA LYS A 284 23.28 13.37 -12.02
C LYS A 284 24.01 12.37 -11.11
N LEU A 285 23.47 12.12 -9.91
CA LEU A 285 23.95 11.12 -8.94
C LEU A 285 23.78 9.67 -9.42
N ASP A 286 22.70 9.35 -10.13
CA ASP A 286 22.45 8.00 -10.67
C ASP A 286 23.39 7.72 -11.85
N LYS A 287 23.59 8.73 -12.71
CA LYS A 287 24.59 8.67 -13.79
C LYS A 287 26.02 8.50 -13.24
N LEU A 288 26.32 9.10 -12.08
CA LEU A 288 27.62 8.95 -11.41
C LEU A 288 27.78 7.56 -10.77
N LYS A 289 26.73 7.00 -10.17
CA LYS A 289 26.74 5.63 -9.62
C LYS A 289 26.89 4.59 -10.73
N GLU A 290 26.15 4.72 -11.84
CA GLU A 290 26.32 3.85 -13.00
C GLU A 290 27.72 3.94 -13.61
N LYS A 291 28.27 5.16 -13.75
CA LYS A 291 29.66 5.34 -14.19
C LYS A 291 30.67 4.68 -13.25
N ARG A 292 30.46 4.75 -11.93
CA ARG A 292 31.33 4.08 -10.94
C ARG A 292 31.20 2.55 -11.01
N GLN A 293 29.99 2.03 -11.16
CA GLN A 293 29.72 0.60 -11.29
C GLN A 293 30.31 0.04 -12.59
N GLN A 294 30.15 0.75 -13.71
CA GLN A 294 30.79 0.40 -14.98
C GLN A 294 32.32 0.42 -14.85
N LYS A 295 32.90 1.44 -14.21
CA LYS A 295 34.35 1.50 -13.99
C LYS A 295 34.87 0.39 -13.09
N HIS A 296 34.05 -0.08 -12.13
CA HIS A 296 34.39 -1.24 -11.30
C HIS A 296 34.33 -2.54 -12.10
N ASN A 297 33.24 -2.78 -12.85
CA ASN A 297 33.09 -3.97 -13.68
C ASN A 297 34.15 -4.04 -14.80
N SER A 298 34.50 -2.91 -15.44
CA SER A 298 35.58 -2.85 -16.43
C SER A 298 36.93 -3.22 -15.83
N LYS A 299 37.25 -2.72 -14.63
CA LYS A 299 38.47 -3.11 -13.91
C LYS A 299 38.49 -4.58 -13.53
N GLU A 300 37.34 -5.15 -13.18
CA GLU A 300 37.23 -6.55 -12.81
C GLU A 300 37.40 -7.50 -14.02
N VAL A 301 36.93 -7.09 -15.19
CA VAL A 301 37.17 -7.78 -16.47
C VAL A 301 38.64 -7.70 -16.86
N GLU A 302 39.23 -6.51 -16.84
CA GLU A 302 40.65 -6.28 -17.18
C GLU A 302 41.59 -7.09 -16.27
N ASN A 303 41.25 -7.23 -14.98
CA ASN A 303 42.03 -8.02 -14.02
C ASN A 303 41.86 -9.54 -14.21
N LYS A 304 40.71 -9.99 -14.75
CA LYS A 304 40.50 -11.40 -15.13
C LYS A 304 41.24 -11.75 -16.42
N ASP A 305 41.23 -10.85 -17.38
CA ASP A 305 41.95 -11.02 -18.65
C ASP A 305 43.47 -11.04 -18.43
N ALA A 306 43.99 -10.16 -17.55
CA ALA A 306 45.39 -10.17 -17.16
C ALA A 306 45.81 -11.49 -16.48
N LYS A 307 44.98 -12.02 -15.55
CA LYS A 307 45.23 -13.33 -14.93
C LYS A 307 45.14 -14.49 -15.92
N GLY A 308 44.22 -14.42 -16.88
CA GLY A 308 44.10 -15.41 -17.96
C GLY A 308 45.33 -15.45 -18.86
N GLN A 309 45.84 -14.28 -19.26
CA GLN A 309 47.06 -14.18 -20.07
C GLN A 309 48.30 -14.67 -19.31
N GLN A 310 48.39 -14.35 -18.02
CA GLN A 310 49.50 -14.79 -17.16
C GLN A 310 49.52 -16.33 -17.01
N LYS A 311 48.35 -16.95 -16.87
CA LYS A 311 48.21 -18.42 -16.82
C LYS A 311 48.59 -19.08 -18.15
N ILE A 312 48.21 -18.49 -19.28
CA ILE A 312 48.59 -18.99 -20.62
C ILE A 312 50.11 -18.88 -20.83
N SER A 313 50.76 -17.83 -20.31
CA SER A 313 52.22 -17.73 -20.37
C SER A 313 52.93 -18.75 -19.48
N GLU A 314 52.40 -19.04 -18.29
CA GLU A 314 52.95 -20.06 -17.40
C GLU A 314 52.81 -21.47 -18.01
N ASP A 315 51.65 -21.80 -18.58
CA ASP A 315 51.41 -23.10 -19.24
C ASP A 315 52.35 -23.30 -20.44
N LYS A 316 52.60 -22.26 -21.25
CA LYS A 316 53.56 -22.32 -22.37
C LYS A 316 55.01 -22.53 -21.93
N VAL A 317 55.41 -21.98 -20.79
CA VAL A 317 56.76 -22.19 -20.24
C VAL A 317 56.93 -23.63 -19.77
N VAL A 318 55.90 -24.20 -19.13
CA VAL A 318 55.89 -25.59 -18.68
C VAL A 318 55.94 -26.56 -19.87
N ASP A 319 55.17 -26.30 -20.93
CA ASP A 319 55.18 -27.14 -22.15
C ASP A 319 56.53 -27.08 -22.88
N ASN A 320 57.18 -25.91 -22.94
CA ASN A 320 58.52 -25.78 -23.53
C ASN A 320 59.58 -26.55 -22.73
N GLN A 321 59.57 -26.47 -21.41
CA GLN A 321 60.49 -27.23 -20.55
C GLN A 321 60.28 -28.75 -20.70
N LYS A 322 59.04 -29.19 -20.86
CA LYS A 322 58.71 -30.61 -21.08
C LYS A 322 59.24 -31.09 -22.43
N ASN A 323 59.10 -30.30 -23.48
CA ASN A 323 59.63 -30.61 -24.81
C ASN A 323 61.17 -30.61 -24.87
N GLU A 324 61.85 -29.72 -24.14
CA GLU A 324 63.31 -29.75 -24.00
C GLU A 324 63.80 -31.00 -23.26
N ASN A 325 63.11 -31.41 -22.19
CA ASN A 325 63.44 -32.63 -21.47
C ASN A 325 63.28 -33.89 -22.35
N ILE A 326 62.21 -33.97 -23.14
CA ILE A 326 62.00 -35.09 -24.09
C ILE A 326 63.12 -35.14 -25.14
N LYS A 327 63.51 -34.00 -25.72
CA LYS A 327 64.64 -33.94 -26.68
C LYS A 327 65.96 -34.38 -26.05
N ASN A 328 66.20 -34.02 -24.78
CA ASN A 328 67.40 -34.42 -24.06
C ASN A 328 67.41 -35.94 -23.76
N GLU A 329 66.26 -36.53 -23.43
CA GLU A 329 66.12 -37.99 -23.25
C GLU A 329 66.34 -38.75 -24.56
N GLU A 330 65.77 -38.28 -25.68
CA GLU A 330 65.98 -38.87 -27.01
C GLU A 330 67.45 -38.78 -27.46
N ALA A 331 68.11 -37.65 -27.24
CA ALA A 331 69.54 -37.48 -27.54
C ALA A 331 70.43 -38.42 -26.70
N THR A 332 70.04 -38.69 -25.45
CA THR A 332 70.74 -39.61 -24.55
C THR A 332 70.52 -41.06 -24.94
N SER A 333 69.32 -41.41 -25.43
CA SER A 333 68.98 -42.74 -25.96
C SER A 333 69.73 -43.05 -27.27
N ASN A 334 69.76 -42.10 -28.21
CA ASN A 334 70.51 -42.24 -29.47
C ASN A 334 72.03 -42.35 -29.25
N LYS A 335 72.59 -41.63 -28.26
CA LYS A 335 73.99 -41.82 -27.85
C LYS A 335 74.26 -43.22 -27.29
N LYS A 336 73.31 -43.83 -26.55
CA LYS A 336 73.44 -45.21 -26.04
C LYS A 336 73.31 -46.28 -27.14
N GLN A 337 72.46 -46.07 -28.15
CA GLN A 337 72.34 -46.97 -29.30
C GLN A 337 73.58 -46.92 -30.21
N ASN A 338 74.10 -45.74 -30.53
CA ASN A 338 75.34 -45.60 -31.33
C ASN A 338 76.57 -46.18 -30.62
N LYS A 339 76.60 -46.19 -29.28
CA LYS A 339 77.67 -46.84 -28.51
C LYS A 339 77.59 -48.36 -28.50
N LYS A 340 76.42 -48.97 -28.79
CA LYS A 340 76.24 -50.42 -28.92
C LYS A 340 76.54 -50.94 -30.32
N GLN A 341 76.42 -50.11 -31.36
CA GLN A 341 76.75 -50.48 -32.74
C GLN A 341 78.26 -50.43 -33.04
N LYS A 342 79.05 -49.68 -32.27
CA LYS A 342 80.53 -49.62 -32.40
C LYS A 342 81.28 -50.76 -31.68
N THR A 343 80.59 -51.72 -31.08
CA THR A 343 81.18 -52.82 -30.29
C THR A 343 80.80 -54.21 -30.81
N LYS A 344 80.38 -54.31 -32.08
CA LYS A 344 80.13 -55.58 -32.77
C LYS A 344 80.94 -55.67 -34.04
#